data_AF-A0A8K0EID8-F1
#
_entry.id   AF-A0A8K0EID8-F1
#
_cell.length_a   1.000
_cell.length_b   1.000
_cell.length_c   1.000
_cell.angle_alpha   90.00
_cell.angle_beta   90.00
_cell.angle_gamma   90.00
#
_symmetry.space_group_name_H-M   'P 1'
#
loop_
_entity.id
_entity.type
_entity.pdbx_description
1 polymer ?
#
loop_
_entity_poly.entity_id
_entity_poly.type
_entity_poly.pdbx_seq_one_letter_code
_entity_poly.pdbx_strand_id
1 'polypeptide(L)'
;MASAEDNETIGDLITNNYDHLSKRLQVQKLIPHFIPKRLLDLSDKQVIMSKVTTQARAEALLDLLIEKATCTPEVFVEILMKGDHQHIPDQLKRTSTRNEGPQVFICHAGPDKERFVRPLVQKLQEEGLPEDKLFFDEISLRPGDDFASEIRSTLSKSSSLKLVVFVLSHHVLNDRYWPKLELELTLQANKKIFPIWLDQNDDGFTDFGNKLRRYSPTLKEKVGRKVIVDDIGREVPSVAGEIVRKLKTS
;
A
#
# COMPACT_ATOMS: atom_id res chain seq x y z
N MET A 1 -17.71 -19.67 20.93
CA MET A 1 -17.78 -20.36 19.63
C MET A 1 -16.49 -20.03 18.92
N ALA A 2 -15.66 -21.04 18.65
CA ALA A 2 -14.37 -20.88 18.00
C ALA A 2 -14.59 -20.24 16.62
N SER A 3 -13.97 -19.08 16.39
CA SER A 3 -13.88 -18.48 15.06
C SER A 3 -13.13 -19.46 14.17
N ALA A 4 -13.75 -19.87 13.06
CA ALA A 4 -13.03 -20.52 11.99
C ALA A 4 -11.91 -19.56 11.56
N GLU A 5 -10.67 -19.95 11.80
CA GLU A 5 -9.50 -19.26 11.27
C GLU A 5 -9.61 -19.37 9.75
N ASP A 6 -9.92 -18.27 9.07
CA ASP A 6 -9.79 -18.14 7.62
C ASP A 6 -8.30 -18.32 7.29
N ASN A 7 -7.92 -19.56 7.02
CA ASN A 7 -6.55 -19.93 6.72
C ASN A 7 -6.28 -19.57 5.25
N GLU A 8 -5.48 -18.53 5.00
CA GLU A 8 -5.10 -18.07 3.65
C GLU A 8 -4.60 -19.26 2.82
N THR A 9 -5.15 -19.47 1.63
CA THR A 9 -4.69 -20.55 0.77
C THR A 9 -3.42 -20.14 0.04
N ILE A 10 -2.63 -21.11 -0.42
CA ILE A 10 -1.49 -20.81 -1.29
C ILE A 10 -1.92 -20.08 -2.57
N GLY A 11 -3.14 -20.34 -3.05
CA GLY A 11 -3.71 -19.70 -4.23
C GLY A 11 -3.89 -18.20 -4.00
N ASP A 12 -4.43 -17.82 -2.84
CA ASP A 12 -4.63 -16.43 -2.45
C ASP A 12 -3.29 -15.70 -2.32
N LEU A 13 -2.33 -16.30 -1.59
CA LEU A 13 -0.99 -15.72 -1.40
C LEU A 13 -0.29 -15.49 -2.74
N ILE A 14 -0.31 -16.49 -3.63
CA ILE A 14 0.33 -16.37 -4.94
C ILE A 14 -0.37 -15.32 -5.80
N THR A 15 -1.70 -15.34 -5.87
CA THR A 15 -2.48 -14.41 -6.70
C THR A 15 -2.25 -12.96 -6.29
N ASN A 16 -2.24 -12.69 -4.98
CA ASN A 16 -2.02 -11.35 -4.43
C ASN A 16 -0.61 -10.79 -4.72
N ASN A 17 0.37 -11.68 -4.93
CA ASN A 17 1.78 -11.32 -5.11
C ASN A 17 2.32 -11.72 -6.49
N TYR A 18 1.45 -12.06 -7.44
CA TYR A 18 1.81 -12.76 -8.67
C TYR A 18 2.85 -12.02 -9.52
N ASP A 19 2.64 -10.72 -9.77
CA ASP A 19 3.54 -9.89 -10.59
C ASP A 19 4.94 -9.76 -9.99
N HIS A 20 5.02 -9.72 -8.66
CA HIS A 20 6.29 -9.62 -7.96
C HIS A 20 7.04 -10.96 -7.97
N LEU A 21 6.33 -12.04 -7.66
CA LEU A 21 6.87 -13.39 -7.64
C LEU A 21 7.35 -13.82 -9.03
N SER A 22 6.55 -13.58 -10.08
CA SER A 22 6.91 -13.96 -11.45
C SER A 22 8.23 -13.32 -11.91
N LYS A 23 8.51 -12.08 -11.47
CA LYS A 23 9.74 -11.35 -11.83
C LYS A 23 10.96 -11.74 -11.01
N ARG A 24 10.79 -12.25 -9.79
CA ARG A 24 11.89 -12.42 -8.82
C ARG A 24 12.28 -13.87 -8.52
N LEU A 25 11.40 -14.83 -8.81
CA LEU A 25 11.68 -16.24 -8.51
C LEU A 25 12.74 -16.82 -9.45
N GLN A 26 13.73 -17.47 -8.85
CA GLN A 26 14.73 -18.27 -9.56
C GLN A 26 14.35 -19.74 -9.44
N VAL A 27 13.43 -20.18 -10.30
CA VAL A 27 12.79 -21.50 -10.22
C VAL A 27 13.76 -22.67 -10.14
N GLN A 28 14.90 -22.57 -10.82
CA GLN A 28 15.94 -23.61 -10.79
C GLN A 28 16.48 -23.89 -9.38
N LYS A 29 16.53 -22.87 -8.52
CA LYS A 29 16.94 -23.01 -7.11
C LYS A 29 15.83 -23.56 -6.22
N LEU A 30 14.58 -23.46 -6.65
CA LEU A 30 13.42 -23.84 -5.85
C LEU A 30 12.96 -25.28 -6.11
N ILE A 31 12.99 -25.73 -7.37
CA ILE A 31 12.58 -27.09 -7.78
C ILE A 31 13.20 -28.20 -6.90
N PRO A 32 14.50 -28.17 -6.53
CA PRO A 32 15.10 -29.20 -5.68
C PRO A 32 14.45 -29.34 -4.30
N HIS A 33 13.71 -28.32 -3.83
CA HIS A 33 13.02 -28.33 -2.54
C HIS A 33 11.53 -28.74 -2.66
N PHE A 34 10.93 -28.61 -3.84
CA PHE A 34 9.54 -29.04 -4.10
C PHE A 34 9.41 -30.55 -4.33
N ILE A 35 10.33 -31.15 -5.12
CA ILE A 35 10.24 -32.57 -5.51
C ILE A 35 10.30 -33.52 -4.30
N PRO A 36 11.24 -33.39 -3.33
CA PRO A 36 11.32 -34.33 -2.20
C PRO A 36 10.10 -34.26 -1.28
N LYS A 37 9.46 -33.09 -1.18
CA LYS A 37 8.22 -32.88 -0.42
C LYS A 37 6.97 -33.36 -1.17
N ARG A 38 7.11 -33.90 -2.39
CA ARG A 38 6.02 -34.34 -3.28
C ARG A 38 5.00 -33.24 -3.61
N LEU A 39 5.44 -31.99 -3.55
CA LEU A 39 4.62 -30.82 -3.88
C LEU A 39 4.54 -30.59 -5.39
N LEU A 40 5.60 -31.02 -6.10
CA LEU A 40 5.68 -31.11 -7.55
C LEU A 40 6.26 -32.48 -7.93
N ASP A 41 5.90 -32.97 -9.10
CA ASP A 41 6.44 -34.19 -9.69
C ASP A 41 7.44 -33.91 -10.83
N LEU A 42 7.97 -34.98 -11.42
CA LEU A 42 8.94 -34.86 -12.52
C LEU A 42 8.31 -34.32 -13.82
N SER A 43 7.02 -34.54 -14.02
CA SER A 43 6.28 -34.01 -15.17
C SER A 43 6.10 -32.50 -15.02
N ASP A 44 5.77 -32.02 -13.82
CA ASP A 44 5.68 -30.59 -13.50
C ASP A 44 7.01 -29.89 -13.76
N LYS A 45 8.11 -30.50 -13.29
CA LYS A 45 9.45 -30.00 -13.54
C LYS A 45 9.71 -29.87 -15.04
N GLN A 46 9.29 -30.84 -15.85
CA GLN A 46 9.47 -30.80 -17.31
C GLN A 46 8.67 -29.66 -17.94
N VAL A 47 7.41 -29.47 -17.54
CA VAL A 47 6.55 -28.37 -18.00
C VAL A 47 7.18 -27.02 -17.68
N ILE A 48 7.60 -26.82 -16.43
CA ILE A 48 8.25 -25.59 -15.96
C ILE A 48 9.54 -25.34 -16.76
N MET A 49 10.43 -26.33 -16.84
CA MET A 49 11.74 -26.15 -17.46
C MET A 49 11.69 -26.00 -18.98
N SER A 50 10.58 -26.40 -19.63
CA SER A 50 10.34 -26.16 -21.06
C SER A 50 10.20 -24.69 -21.43
N LYS A 51 9.87 -23.80 -20.47
CA LYS A 51 9.72 -22.38 -20.73
C LYS A 51 11.07 -21.72 -21.01
N VAL A 52 11.08 -20.72 -21.89
CA VAL A 52 12.30 -20.11 -22.42
C VAL A 52 12.91 -19.10 -21.44
N THR A 53 12.08 -18.19 -20.90
CA THR A 53 12.54 -17.10 -20.03
C THR A 53 12.45 -17.48 -18.55
N THR A 54 13.24 -16.83 -17.70
CA THR A 54 13.17 -17.03 -16.24
C THR A 54 11.80 -16.70 -15.68
N GLN A 55 11.21 -15.59 -16.14
CA GLN A 55 9.87 -15.18 -15.73
C GLN A 55 8.80 -16.19 -16.16
N ALA A 56 8.83 -16.70 -17.40
CA ALA A 56 7.86 -17.69 -17.85
C ALA A 56 7.97 -19.02 -17.08
N ARG A 57 9.18 -19.39 -16.62
CA ARG A 57 9.35 -20.53 -15.70
C ARG A 57 8.70 -20.26 -14.35
N ALA A 58 8.84 -19.03 -13.83
CA ALA A 58 8.23 -18.63 -12.56
C ALA A 58 6.71 -18.62 -12.64
N GLU A 59 6.14 -18.02 -13.69
CA GLU A 59 4.69 -18.04 -13.97
C GLU A 59 4.17 -19.48 -14.03
N ALA A 60 4.83 -20.36 -14.81
CA ALA A 60 4.45 -21.77 -14.89
C ALA A 60 4.53 -22.51 -13.54
N LEU A 61 5.51 -22.18 -12.69
CA LEU A 61 5.59 -22.74 -11.34
C LEU A 61 4.41 -22.25 -10.48
N LEU A 62 4.13 -20.95 -10.49
CA LEU A 62 3.07 -20.34 -9.68
C LEU A 62 1.69 -20.88 -10.08
N ASP A 63 1.42 -20.98 -11.38
CA ASP A 63 0.16 -21.51 -11.91
C ASP A 63 -0.07 -22.96 -11.47
N LEU A 64 0.97 -23.80 -11.53
CA LEU A 64 0.89 -25.20 -11.08
C LEU A 64 0.65 -25.31 -9.57
N LEU A 65 1.23 -24.42 -8.77
CA LEU A 65 1.01 -24.39 -7.32
C LEU A 65 -0.42 -23.95 -6.97
N ILE A 66 -0.99 -23.01 -7.73
CA ILE A 66 -2.39 -22.60 -7.61
C ILE A 66 -3.31 -23.76 -8.01
N GLU A 67 -3.10 -24.35 -9.19
CA GLU A 67 -3.94 -25.40 -9.76
C GLU A 67 -3.97 -26.65 -8.88
N LYS A 68 -2.79 -27.12 -8.44
CA LYS A 68 -2.69 -28.35 -7.66
C LYS A 68 -3.03 -28.15 -6.19
N ALA A 69 -2.95 -26.92 -5.68
CA ALA A 69 -3.10 -26.59 -4.25
C ALA A 69 -2.29 -27.52 -3.33
N THR A 70 -1.15 -28.03 -3.80
CA THR A 70 -0.34 -29.04 -3.10
C THR A 70 0.50 -28.46 -1.98
N CYS A 71 0.65 -27.13 -1.94
CA CYS A 71 1.55 -26.41 -1.04
C CYS A 71 0.74 -25.53 -0.09
N THR A 72 1.22 -25.32 1.15
CA THR A 72 0.67 -24.31 2.05
C THR A 72 1.54 -23.04 2.02
N PRO A 73 1.02 -21.86 2.41
CA PRO A 73 1.82 -20.64 2.55
C PRO A 73 3.12 -20.84 3.35
N GLU A 74 3.07 -21.56 4.46
CA GLU A 74 4.22 -21.80 5.34
C GLU A 74 5.29 -22.62 4.63
N VAL A 75 4.88 -23.68 3.95
CA VAL A 75 5.78 -24.54 3.19
C VAL A 75 6.37 -23.81 1.99
N PHE A 76 5.59 -22.95 1.33
CA PHE A 76 6.07 -22.12 0.24
C PHE A 76 7.15 -21.15 0.73
N VAL A 77 6.90 -20.44 1.84
CA VAL A 77 7.88 -19.55 2.47
C VAL A 77 9.14 -20.31 2.90
N GLU A 78 9.00 -21.50 3.49
CA GLU A 78 10.14 -22.36 3.84
C GLU A 78 11.01 -22.67 2.61
N ILE A 79 10.39 -22.99 1.47
CA ILE A 79 11.08 -23.30 0.22
C ILE A 79 11.78 -22.07 -0.35
N LEU A 80 11.14 -20.89 -0.30
CA LEU A 80 11.78 -19.62 -0.70
C LEU A 80 13.03 -19.35 0.14
N MET A 81 12.97 -19.56 1.45
CA MET A 81 14.14 -19.39 2.32
C MET A 81 15.29 -20.32 1.95
N LYS A 82 14.98 -21.57 1.60
CA LYS A 82 15.97 -22.58 1.19
C LYS A 82 16.56 -22.33 -0.20
N GLY A 83 15.81 -21.69 -1.10
CA GLY A 83 16.22 -21.37 -2.47
C GLY A 83 16.99 -20.06 -2.65
N ASP A 84 17.53 -19.47 -1.59
CA ASP A 84 18.18 -18.15 -1.54
C ASP A 84 17.24 -16.94 -1.78
N HIS A 85 15.93 -17.09 -1.57
CA HIS A 85 14.95 -16.01 -1.74
C HIS A 85 14.56 -15.35 -0.42
N GLN A 86 15.48 -15.23 0.54
CA GLN A 86 15.18 -14.76 1.91
C GLN A 86 14.46 -13.40 1.99
N HIS A 87 14.68 -12.52 1.00
CA HIS A 87 14.07 -11.20 0.90
C HIS A 87 12.61 -11.20 0.39
N ILE A 88 12.14 -12.32 -0.19
CA ILE A 88 10.77 -12.44 -0.71
C ILE A 88 9.76 -12.73 0.41
N PRO A 89 10.01 -13.68 1.33
CA PRO A 89 9.15 -13.91 2.49
C PRO A 89 8.90 -12.70 3.39
N ASP A 90 9.84 -11.77 3.53
CA ASP A 90 9.61 -10.55 4.32
C ASP A 90 8.55 -9.64 3.67
N GLN A 91 8.44 -9.69 2.34
CA GLN A 91 7.40 -8.99 1.59
C GLN A 91 6.09 -9.81 1.55
N LEU A 92 6.18 -11.15 1.55
CA LEU A 92 5.01 -12.04 1.63
C LEU A 92 4.37 -12.08 3.03
N LYS A 93 5.15 -11.98 4.11
CA LYS A 93 4.63 -11.89 5.50
C LYS A 93 3.87 -10.60 5.75
N ARG A 94 4.22 -9.53 5.02
CA ARG A 94 3.45 -8.28 5.00
C ARG A 94 2.10 -8.42 4.29
N THR A 95 1.95 -9.38 3.38
CA THR A 95 0.68 -9.64 2.66
C THR A 95 -0.17 -10.75 3.29
N SER A 96 0.43 -11.73 3.98
CA SER A 96 -0.25 -12.89 4.56
C SER A 96 -0.75 -12.71 6.01
N THR A 97 -0.28 -11.70 6.75
CA THR A 97 -0.65 -11.55 8.18
C THR A 97 -1.88 -10.68 8.45
N ARG A 98 -2.59 -10.15 7.45
CA ARG A 98 -3.92 -9.54 7.64
C ARG A 98 -4.65 -9.37 6.31
N ASN A 99 -5.79 -10.04 6.19
CA ASN A 99 -6.70 -10.04 5.04
C ASN A 99 -7.43 -8.70 4.79
N GLU A 100 -6.79 -7.58 5.09
CA GLU A 100 -7.31 -6.25 4.84
C GLU A 100 -6.10 -5.37 4.54
N GLY A 101 -5.92 -4.97 3.28
CA GLY A 101 -4.96 -3.94 2.87
C GLY A 101 -5.13 -2.64 3.67
N PRO A 102 -4.37 -1.58 3.34
CA PRO A 102 -4.33 -0.38 4.17
C PRO A 102 -5.72 0.22 4.38
N GLN A 103 -6.03 0.57 5.64
CA GLN A 103 -7.28 1.24 6.01
C GLN A 103 -7.17 2.76 5.84
N VAL A 104 -5.96 3.29 6.04
CA VAL A 104 -5.63 4.71 5.84
C VAL A 104 -4.51 4.84 4.82
N PHE A 105 -4.73 5.74 3.87
CA PHE A 105 -3.71 6.17 2.93
C PHE A 105 -3.37 7.65 3.13
N ILE A 106 -2.09 8.00 3.29
CA ILE A 106 -1.64 9.39 3.50
C ILE A 106 -0.90 9.89 2.27
N CYS A 107 -1.60 10.65 1.43
CA CYS A 107 -1.06 11.32 0.26
C CYS A 107 -0.34 12.61 0.66
N HIS A 108 0.92 12.77 0.29
CA HIS A 108 1.75 13.91 0.69
C HIS A 108 2.85 14.22 -0.33
N ALA A 109 3.45 15.42 -0.24
CA ALA A 109 4.67 15.71 -0.98
C ALA A 109 5.90 15.18 -0.24
N GLY A 110 6.89 14.67 -0.99
CA GLY A 110 8.13 14.14 -0.41
C GLY A 110 8.79 15.06 0.64
N PRO A 111 8.89 16.39 0.40
CA PRO A 111 9.43 17.32 1.39
C PRO A 111 8.65 17.41 2.72
N ASP A 112 7.36 17.07 2.73
CA ASP A 112 6.53 17.12 3.95
C ASP A 112 6.71 15.88 4.84
N LYS A 113 7.39 14.84 4.32
CA LYS A 113 7.49 13.52 4.94
C LYS A 113 8.10 13.57 6.34
N GLU A 114 9.31 14.10 6.43
CA GLU A 114 10.08 14.12 7.67
C GLU A 114 9.47 15.09 8.70
N ARG A 115 9.01 16.26 8.24
CA ARG A 115 8.54 17.33 9.13
C ARG A 115 7.14 17.08 9.68
N PHE A 116 6.23 16.47 8.91
CA PHE A 116 4.82 16.32 9.29
C PHE A 116 4.32 14.89 9.25
N VAL A 117 4.58 14.15 8.16
CA VAL A 117 3.97 12.83 7.95
C VAL A 117 4.50 11.79 8.92
N ARG A 118 5.82 11.72 9.16
CA ARG A 118 6.39 10.79 10.14
C ARG A 118 5.87 11.05 11.57
N PRO A 119 5.88 12.29 12.09
CA PRO A 119 5.24 12.59 13.37
C PRO A 119 3.77 12.15 13.42
N LEU A 120 3.01 12.39 12.36
CA LEU A 120 1.60 11.99 12.28
C LEU A 120 1.44 10.47 12.30
N VAL A 121 2.22 9.74 11.52
CA VAL A 121 2.20 8.27 11.47
C VAL A 121 2.55 7.67 12.82
N GLN A 122 3.63 8.14 13.45
CA GLN A 122 4.01 7.70 14.79
C GLN A 122 2.86 7.92 15.78
N LYS A 123 2.23 9.09 15.75
CA LYS A 123 1.10 9.38 16.63
C LYS A 123 -0.10 8.49 16.34
N LEU A 124 -0.41 8.20 15.08
CA LEU A 124 -1.48 7.28 14.72
C LEU A 124 -1.22 5.86 15.24
N GLN A 125 0.03 5.39 15.21
CA GLN A 125 0.44 4.12 15.78
C GLN A 125 0.26 4.09 17.30
N GLU A 126 0.64 5.16 18.00
CA GLU A 126 0.40 5.33 19.44
C GLU A 126 -1.10 5.31 19.79
N GLU A 127 -1.95 5.86 18.92
CA GLU A 127 -3.42 5.84 19.06
C GLU A 127 -4.05 4.49 18.67
N GLY A 128 -3.23 3.48 18.38
CA GLY A 128 -3.65 2.10 18.14
C GLY A 128 -3.95 1.76 16.68
N LEU A 129 -3.53 2.58 15.71
CA LEU A 129 -3.61 2.25 14.29
C LEU A 129 -2.34 1.49 13.85
N PRO A 130 -2.41 0.18 13.56
CA PRO A 130 -1.23 -0.62 13.25
C PRO A 130 -0.51 -0.14 11.99
N GLU A 131 0.82 -0.33 11.94
CA GLU A 131 1.65 0.09 10.80
C GLU A 131 1.21 -0.54 9.48
N ASP A 132 0.79 -1.80 9.49
CA ASP A 132 0.26 -2.53 8.33
C ASP A 132 -1.09 -1.99 7.82
N LYS A 133 -1.77 -1.15 8.60
CA LYS A 133 -3.02 -0.47 8.21
C LYS A 133 -2.80 0.95 7.70
N LEU A 134 -1.56 1.42 7.76
CA LEU A 134 -1.12 2.73 7.32
C LEU A 134 -0.24 2.61 6.10
N PHE A 135 -0.58 3.36 5.07
CA PHE A 135 0.22 3.43 3.86
C PHE A 135 0.60 4.89 3.62
N PHE A 136 1.90 5.15 3.50
CA PHE A 136 2.46 6.49 3.32
C PHE A 136 3.80 6.48 2.58
N ASP A 137 4.65 5.46 2.77
CA ASP A 137 6.03 5.47 2.27
C ASP A 137 6.19 5.43 0.73
N GLU A 138 5.29 4.75 0.00
CA GLU A 138 5.38 4.60 -1.46
C GLU A 138 4.98 5.88 -2.23
N ILE A 139 4.29 6.84 -1.61
CA ILE A 139 3.94 8.12 -2.27
C ILE A 139 4.84 9.27 -1.83
N SER A 140 6.16 9.13 -1.99
CA SER A 140 7.03 10.30 -1.92
C SER A 140 7.13 10.91 -3.32
N LEU A 141 6.32 11.95 -3.56
CA LEU A 141 6.27 12.71 -4.81
C LEU A 141 7.63 13.02 -5.45
N ARG A 142 7.97 12.34 -6.56
CA ARG A 142 9.06 12.69 -7.46
C ARG A 142 8.54 12.87 -8.89
N PRO A 143 9.06 13.83 -9.68
CA PRO A 143 8.67 13.98 -11.07
C PRO A 143 8.97 12.71 -11.89
N GLY A 144 7.95 12.07 -12.46
CA GLY A 144 8.10 10.95 -13.41
C GLY A 144 7.48 9.61 -13.00
N ASP A 145 6.95 9.46 -11.79
CA ASP A 145 6.37 8.17 -11.37
C ASP A 145 4.95 7.95 -11.95
N ASP A 146 4.57 6.68 -12.18
CA ASP A 146 3.21 6.27 -12.62
C ASP A 146 2.21 6.27 -11.45
N PHE A 147 2.14 7.41 -10.75
CA PHE A 147 1.36 7.62 -9.52
C PHE A 147 -0.11 7.22 -9.67
N ALA A 148 -0.68 7.55 -10.82
CA ALA A 148 -2.07 7.29 -11.09
C ALA A 148 -2.36 5.78 -11.18
N SER A 149 -1.41 4.97 -11.67
CA SER A 149 -1.55 3.51 -11.71
C SER A 149 -1.46 2.91 -10.31
N GLU A 150 -0.55 3.38 -9.47
CA GLU A 150 -0.33 2.89 -8.11
C GLU A 150 -1.50 3.26 -7.17
N ILE A 151 -2.04 4.47 -7.31
CA ILE A 151 -3.26 4.89 -6.60
C ILE A 151 -4.49 4.17 -7.15
N ARG A 152 -4.64 3.99 -8.48
CA ARG A 152 -5.71 3.15 -9.03
C ARG A 152 -5.64 1.72 -8.50
N SER A 153 -4.45 1.13 -8.46
CA SER A 153 -4.18 -0.20 -7.91
C SER A 153 -4.58 -0.25 -6.43
N THR A 154 -4.16 0.72 -5.63
CA THR A 154 -4.48 0.77 -4.19
C THR A 154 -5.97 0.98 -3.93
N LEU A 155 -6.61 1.91 -4.67
CA LEU A 155 -8.05 2.19 -4.56
C LEU A 155 -8.92 1.02 -5.06
N SER A 156 -8.49 0.29 -6.09
CA SER A 156 -9.24 -0.84 -6.67
C SER A 156 -9.02 -2.18 -5.96
N LYS A 157 -7.80 -2.42 -5.44
CA LYS A 157 -7.44 -3.67 -4.75
C LYS A 157 -7.79 -3.65 -3.26
N SER A 158 -7.83 -2.48 -2.62
CA SER A 158 -8.10 -2.36 -1.18
C SER A 158 -9.58 -2.09 -0.90
N SER A 159 -10.37 -3.16 -0.80
CA SER A 159 -11.74 -3.09 -0.25
C SER A 159 -11.75 -2.56 1.18
N SER A 160 -10.67 -2.78 1.93
CA SER A 160 -10.46 -2.32 3.31
C SER A 160 -10.06 -0.86 3.45
N LEU A 161 -9.73 -0.14 2.36
CA LEU A 161 -9.41 1.28 2.44
C LEU A 161 -10.65 2.09 2.84
N LYS A 162 -10.60 2.66 4.04
CA LYS A 162 -11.70 3.42 4.66
C LYS A 162 -11.52 4.93 4.50
N LEU A 163 -10.27 5.42 4.52
CA LEU A 163 -9.98 6.84 4.57
C LEU A 163 -8.72 7.20 3.77
N VAL A 164 -8.81 8.25 2.97
CA VAL A 164 -7.66 8.86 2.30
C VAL A 164 -7.38 10.23 2.90
N VAL A 165 -6.21 10.41 3.49
CA VAL A 165 -5.73 11.65 4.07
C VAL A 165 -4.90 12.38 3.01
N PHE A 166 -5.30 13.59 2.64
CA PHE A 166 -4.53 14.43 1.71
C PHE A 166 -3.83 15.53 2.48
N VAL A 167 -2.50 15.46 2.58
CA VAL A 167 -1.66 16.53 3.12
C VAL A 167 -1.40 17.53 2.01
N LEU A 168 -2.07 18.68 2.08
CA LEU A 168 -1.98 19.76 1.10
C LEU A 168 -1.06 20.83 1.67
N SER A 169 0.16 20.92 1.15
CA SER A 169 1.15 21.94 1.49
C SER A 169 1.42 22.88 0.30
N HIS A 170 2.24 23.91 0.48
CA HIS A 170 2.73 24.69 -0.67
C HIS A 170 3.55 23.85 -1.65
N HIS A 171 4.23 22.78 -1.22
CA HIS A 171 4.92 21.86 -2.13
C HIS A 171 3.92 21.20 -3.09
N VAL A 172 2.78 20.77 -2.56
CA VAL A 172 1.65 20.23 -3.32
C VAL A 172 1.05 21.29 -4.25
N LEU A 173 0.76 22.48 -3.74
CA LEU A 173 0.03 23.51 -4.50
C LEU A 173 0.86 24.20 -5.58
N ASN A 174 2.20 24.15 -5.49
CA ASN A 174 3.11 24.72 -6.46
C ASN A 174 3.59 23.70 -7.51
N ASP A 175 3.40 22.40 -7.28
CA ASP A 175 3.71 21.37 -8.26
C ASP A 175 2.57 21.25 -9.28
N ARG A 176 2.92 21.33 -10.57
CA ARG A 176 1.96 21.19 -11.68
C ARG A 176 1.54 19.75 -11.94
N TYR A 177 2.27 18.79 -11.37
CA TYR A 177 2.10 17.36 -11.62
C TYR A 177 1.49 16.60 -10.45
N TRP A 178 1.30 17.24 -9.29
CA TRP A 178 0.54 16.59 -8.24
C TRP A 178 -0.95 16.60 -8.60
N PRO A 179 -1.67 15.49 -8.42
CA PRO A 179 -2.48 15.09 -9.53
C PRO A 179 -3.93 15.22 -9.11
N LYS A 180 -4.57 16.14 -9.81
CA LYS A 180 -6.01 16.25 -9.92
C LYS A 180 -6.66 14.87 -10.13
N LEU A 181 -5.99 13.99 -10.86
CA LEU A 181 -6.42 12.63 -11.18
C LEU A 181 -6.60 11.74 -9.94
N GLU A 182 -5.74 11.76 -8.93
CA GLU A 182 -5.85 10.84 -7.78
C GLU A 182 -6.87 11.32 -6.76
N LEU A 183 -7.01 12.63 -6.63
CA LEU A 183 -8.18 13.21 -5.99
C LEU A 183 -9.47 12.82 -6.73
N GLU A 184 -9.50 12.98 -8.06
CA GLU A 184 -10.65 12.62 -8.89
C GLU A 184 -10.98 11.12 -8.79
N LEU A 185 -9.99 10.23 -8.82
CA LEU A 185 -10.15 8.79 -8.67
C LEU A 185 -10.65 8.42 -7.28
N THR A 186 -10.14 9.08 -6.22
CA THR A 186 -10.62 8.85 -4.85
C THR A 186 -12.08 9.29 -4.70
N LEU A 187 -12.43 10.43 -5.29
CA LEU A 187 -13.81 10.94 -5.33
C LEU A 187 -14.72 10.02 -6.15
N GLN A 188 -14.27 9.54 -7.32
CA GLN A 188 -15.01 8.59 -8.17
C GLN A 188 -15.22 7.24 -7.48
N ALA A 189 -14.23 6.77 -6.71
CA ALA A 189 -14.31 5.55 -5.91
C ALA A 189 -15.18 5.70 -4.65
N ASN A 190 -15.80 6.88 -4.43
CA ASN A 190 -16.65 7.21 -3.28
C ASN A 190 -15.99 6.91 -1.92
N LYS A 191 -14.65 7.06 -1.84
CA LYS A 191 -13.89 6.87 -0.60
C LYS A 191 -13.94 8.13 0.25
N LYS A 192 -13.93 7.98 1.58
CA LYS A 192 -13.88 9.13 2.49
C LYS A 192 -12.53 9.82 2.36
N ILE A 193 -12.57 11.15 2.30
CA ILE A 193 -11.40 12.00 2.19
C ILE A 193 -11.27 12.84 3.46
N PHE A 194 -10.04 12.97 3.96
CA PHE A 194 -9.67 13.89 5.03
C PHE A 194 -8.56 14.84 4.56
N PRO A 195 -8.91 16.05 4.10
CA PRO A 195 -7.92 17.04 3.70
C PRO A 195 -7.25 17.66 4.94
N ILE A 196 -5.93 17.77 4.90
CA ILE A 196 -5.13 18.54 5.85
C ILE A 196 -4.52 19.71 5.09
N TRP A 197 -4.71 20.93 5.57
CA TRP A 197 -4.12 22.13 5.00
C TRP A 197 -2.90 22.49 5.85
N LEU A 198 -1.71 22.27 5.30
CA LEU A 198 -0.44 22.44 5.97
C LEU A 198 0.23 23.73 5.47
N ASP A 199 0.20 24.77 6.30
CA ASP A 199 0.62 26.13 5.93
C ASP A 199 1.37 26.81 7.07
N GLN A 200 2.17 27.83 6.76
CA GLN A 200 2.79 28.68 7.80
C GLN A 200 1.77 29.60 8.48
N ASN A 201 0.64 29.85 7.82
CA ASN A 201 -0.48 30.64 8.31
C ASN A 201 -0.12 32.11 8.58
N ASP A 202 0.76 32.68 7.75
CA ASP A 202 1.16 34.10 7.84
C ASP A 202 -0.03 35.06 7.61
N ASP A 203 -1.09 34.61 6.92
CA ASP A 203 -2.23 35.42 6.49
C ASP A 203 -3.61 34.82 6.80
N GLY A 204 -3.69 33.88 7.74
CA GLY A 204 -4.96 33.24 8.11
C GLY A 204 -5.44 32.14 7.13
N PHE A 205 -4.53 31.53 6.36
CA PHE A 205 -4.79 30.60 5.24
C PHE A 205 -5.47 31.28 4.03
N THR A 206 -5.30 32.59 3.85
CA THR A 206 -5.96 33.32 2.77
C THR A 206 -5.32 32.98 1.43
N ASP A 207 -4.00 33.15 1.30
CA ASP A 207 -3.22 32.79 0.11
C ASP A 207 -3.29 31.29 -0.16
N PHE A 208 -3.05 30.46 0.87
CA PHE A 208 -3.20 29.00 0.76
C PHE A 208 -4.58 28.63 0.21
N GLY A 209 -5.64 29.24 0.76
CA GLY A 209 -7.00 29.02 0.33
C GLY A 209 -7.26 29.45 -1.12
N ASN A 210 -6.63 30.51 -1.59
CA ASN A 210 -6.75 30.98 -2.98
C ASN A 210 -6.01 30.05 -3.94
N LYS A 211 -4.81 29.60 -3.57
CA LYS A 211 -4.04 28.60 -4.32
C LYS A 211 -4.80 27.27 -4.40
N LEU A 212 -5.34 26.79 -3.29
CA LEU A 212 -6.16 25.58 -3.26
C LEU A 212 -7.39 25.68 -4.15
N ARG A 213 -8.07 26.84 -4.18
CA ARG A 213 -9.24 27.04 -5.06
C ARG A 213 -8.86 26.93 -6.54
N ARG A 214 -7.71 27.49 -6.94
CA ARG A 214 -7.21 27.40 -8.32
C ARG A 214 -6.77 25.98 -8.66
N TYR A 215 -6.19 25.28 -7.69
CA TYR A 215 -5.71 23.92 -7.83
C TYR A 215 -6.86 22.90 -7.93
N SER A 216 -7.84 22.96 -7.02
CA SER A 216 -9.02 22.08 -7.00
C SER A 216 -10.20 22.75 -6.31
N PRO A 217 -11.20 23.23 -7.08
CA PRO A 217 -12.46 23.74 -6.52
C PRO A 217 -13.16 22.73 -5.61
N THR A 218 -13.15 21.44 -5.99
CA THR A 218 -13.79 20.36 -5.21
C THR A 218 -13.16 20.18 -3.83
N LEU A 219 -11.83 20.29 -3.70
CA LEU A 219 -11.17 20.22 -2.39
C LEU A 219 -11.44 21.45 -1.54
N LYS A 220 -11.57 22.63 -2.16
CA LYS A 220 -11.91 23.88 -1.46
C LYS A 220 -13.28 23.80 -0.78
N GLU A 221 -14.23 23.09 -1.40
CA GLU A 221 -15.56 22.83 -0.82
C GLU A 221 -15.53 21.82 0.33
N LYS A 222 -14.45 21.04 0.49
CA LYS A 222 -14.26 20.18 1.65
C LYS A 222 -13.68 20.98 2.81
N VAL A 223 -14.18 20.71 4.02
CA VAL A 223 -13.59 21.25 5.25
C VAL A 223 -12.27 20.54 5.50
N GLY A 224 -11.16 21.23 5.25
CA GLY A 224 -9.82 20.74 5.58
C GLY A 224 -9.43 21.04 7.02
N ARG A 225 -8.72 20.11 7.65
CA ARG A 225 -8.08 20.34 8.95
C ARG A 225 -6.87 21.24 8.74
N LYS A 226 -6.94 22.48 9.22
CA LYS A 226 -5.82 23.43 9.20
C LYS A 226 -4.76 22.99 10.20
N VAL A 227 -3.50 23.00 9.77
CA VAL A 227 -2.32 22.68 10.58
C VAL A 227 -1.26 23.73 10.30
N ILE A 228 -0.79 24.38 11.36
CA ILE A 228 0.28 25.36 11.29
C ILE A 228 1.61 24.62 11.37
N VAL A 229 2.45 24.84 10.37
CA VAL A 229 3.72 24.14 10.15
C VAL A 229 4.72 24.34 11.29
N ASP A 230 4.66 25.47 11.99
CA ASP A 230 5.52 25.76 13.15
C ASP A 230 4.98 25.20 14.48
N ASP A 231 3.71 24.78 14.53
CA ASP A 231 3.04 24.22 15.72
C ASP A 231 2.76 22.71 15.61
N ILE A 232 3.42 22.00 14.68
CA ILE A 232 3.17 20.57 14.38
C ILE A 232 3.15 19.70 15.64
N GLY A 233 4.07 19.91 16.60
CA GLY A 233 4.13 19.11 17.83
C GLY A 233 2.86 19.19 18.69
N ARG A 234 2.15 20.32 18.64
CA ARG A 234 0.86 20.52 19.34
C ARG A 234 -0.33 20.06 18.51
N GLU A 235 -0.26 20.24 17.20
CA GLU A 235 -1.36 19.92 16.28
C GLU A 235 -1.50 18.41 16.00
N VAL A 236 -0.37 17.69 15.86
CA VAL A 236 -0.34 16.27 15.46
C VAL A 236 -1.20 15.36 16.35
N PRO A 237 -1.16 15.45 17.70
CA PRO A 237 -2.06 14.66 18.56
C PRO A 237 -3.55 14.88 18.24
N SER A 238 -3.96 16.13 18.01
CA SER A 238 -5.35 16.44 17.65
C SER A 238 -5.72 15.87 16.29
N VAL A 239 -4.84 16.02 15.29
CA VAL A 239 -5.05 15.52 13.93
C VAL A 239 -5.17 14.00 13.93
N ALA A 240 -4.29 13.29 14.63
CA ALA A 240 -4.32 11.83 14.75
C ALA A 240 -5.64 11.35 15.39
N GLY A 241 -6.07 12.00 16.48
CA GLY A 241 -7.34 11.69 17.14
C GLY A 241 -8.56 11.88 16.22
N GLU A 242 -8.56 12.91 15.37
CA GLU A 242 -9.62 13.12 14.37
C GLU A 242 -9.64 12.01 13.30
N ILE A 243 -8.47 11.60 12.79
CA ILE A 243 -8.35 10.50 11.83
C ILE A 243 -8.91 9.20 12.42
N VAL A 244 -8.52 8.85 13.66
CA VAL A 244 -9.00 7.65 14.35
C VAL A 244 -10.52 7.68 14.56
N ARG A 245 -11.10 8.84 14.93
CA ARG A 245 -12.56 9.01 15.04
C ARG A 245 -13.27 8.81 13.69
N LYS A 246 -12.69 9.31 12.60
CA LYS A 246 -13.22 9.12 11.25
C LYS A 246 -13.19 7.66 10.81
N LEU A 247 -12.17 6.90 11.22
CA LEU A 247 -12.11 5.45 10.96
C LEU A 247 -13.18 4.67 11.71
N LYS A 248 -13.50 5.05 12.95
CA LYS A 248 -14.52 4.37 13.78
C LYS A 248 -15.97 4.62 13.31
N THR A 249 -16.20 5.72 12.60
CA THR A 249 -17.51 6.10 12.05
C THR A 249 -17.67 5.66 10.58
N SER A 250 -16.82 4.75 10.11
CA SER A 250 -16.75 4.27 8.72
C SER A 250 -16.98 2.77 8.59
#